data_AF-A0A6A6X4W0-F1
#
_entry.id   AF-A0A6A6X4W0-F1
#
_cell.length_a   1.000
_cell.length_b   1.000
_cell.length_c   1.000
_cell.angle_alpha   90.00
_cell.angle_beta   90.00
_cell.angle_gamma   90.00
#
_symmetry.space_group_name_H-M   'P 1'
#
loop_
_entity.id
_entity.type
_entity.pdbx_description
1 polymer ?
#
loop_
_entity_poly.entity_id
_entity_poly.type
_entity_poly.pdbx_seq_one_letter_code
_entity_poly.pdbx_strand_id
1 'polypeptide(L)'
;GKRMRMVWKPNDGDGDSSTYLVERSMNILKGHPTWKVFMGNVDFSIERGSKDEPPHYVYLDDRACYAVYCSKAYSHDDLHTFWPFDFSTQGTIKQGRKNRGRKAYLDDSCAEIARAPLRSKGKWYDFTGDPKVTEYRPVRP
;
A
#
# COMPACT_ATOMS: atom_id res chain seq x y z
N GLY A 1 9.26 4.61 -3.94
CA GLY A 1 8.42 5.72 -3.50
C GLY A 1 9.22 6.99 -3.63
N LYS A 2 8.84 7.92 -4.51
CA LYS A 2 9.68 9.11 -4.79
C LYS A 2 9.51 10.25 -3.78
N ARG A 3 8.77 10.05 -2.68
CA ARG A 3 8.46 11.09 -1.68
C ARG A 3 8.54 10.52 -0.27
N MET A 4 9.32 11.18 0.58
CA MET A 4 9.37 10.94 2.02
C MET A 4 7.98 11.20 2.61
N ARG A 5 7.31 10.15 3.08
CA ARG A 5 6.11 10.23 3.91
C ARG A 5 6.49 9.86 5.33
N MET A 6 5.77 10.40 6.32
CA MET A 6 5.93 9.98 7.70
C MET A 6 5.57 8.49 7.83
N VAL A 7 6.34 7.76 8.62
CA VAL A 7 6.03 6.37 8.99
C VAL A 7 4.93 6.41 10.05
N TRP A 8 3.93 5.54 9.88
CA TRP A 8 2.84 5.37 10.81
C TRP A 8 3.34 4.73 12.11
N LYS A 9 2.84 5.18 13.25
CA LYS A 9 3.11 4.63 14.57
C LYS A 9 1.82 4.13 15.23
N PRO A 10 1.89 3.15 16.15
CA PRO A 10 0.70 2.61 16.83
C PRO A 10 -0.27 3.65 17.41
N ASN A 11 0.27 4.76 17.95
CA ASN A 11 -0.54 5.83 18.54
C ASN A 11 -1.17 6.78 17.51
N ASP A 12 -0.86 6.62 16.22
CA ASP A 12 -1.44 7.47 15.16
C ASP A 12 -2.87 7.07 14.80
N GLY A 13 -3.26 5.82 15.06
CA GLY A 13 -4.59 5.29 14.72
C GLY A 13 -4.87 5.26 13.21
N ASP A 14 -6.13 5.18 12.83
CA ASP A 14 -6.51 5.27 11.41
C ASP A 14 -6.21 6.66 10.84
N GLY A 15 -5.95 6.71 9.53
CA GLY A 15 -5.81 7.99 8.85
C GLY A 15 -7.13 8.71 8.62
N ASP A 16 -7.03 9.89 8.01
CA ASP A 16 -8.19 10.72 7.69
C ASP A 16 -9.09 10.05 6.64
N SER A 17 -10.30 9.69 7.04
CA SER A 17 -11.31 9.00 6.22
C SER A 17 -12.24 9.95 5.45
N SER A 18 -12.00 11.27 5.49
CA SER A 18 -12.81 12.27 4.80
C SER A 18 -12.89 11.98 3.30
N THR A 19 -14.07 11.58 2.83
CA THR A 19 -14.33 11.21 1.43
C THR A 19 -13.90 12.31 0.47
N TYR A 20 -14.20 13.56 0.80
CA TYR A 20 -13.79 14.73 0.03
C TYR A 20 -12.26 14.82 -0.13
N LEU A 21 -11.51 14.62 0.95
CA LEU A 21 -10.05 14.67 0.91
C LEU A 21 -9.46 13.47 0.18
N VAL A 22 -10.02 12.29 0.37
CA VAL A 22 -9.61 11.06 -0.33
C VAL A 22 -9.79 11.22 -1.83
N GLU A 23 -11.00 11.54 -2.30
CA GLU A 23 -11.32 11.68 -3.72
C GLU A 23 -10.49 12.76 -4.39
N ARG A 24 -10.37 13.94 -3.76
CA ARG A 24 -9.50 15.03 -4.25
C ARG A 24 -8.04 14.59 -4.34
N SER A 25 -7.61 13.71 -3.43
CA SER A 25 -6.24 13.24 -3.35
C SER A 25 -5.92 12.08 -4.31
N MET A 26 -6.92 11.42 -4.88
CA MET A 26 -6.73 10.25 -5.74
C MET A 26 -6.05 10.58 -7.07
N ASN A 27 -6.33 11.76 -7.62
CA ASN A 27 -5.81 12.20 -8.92
C ASN A 27 -4.56 13.08 -8.82
N ILE A 28 -4.18 13.52 -7.61
CA ILE A 28 -2.99 14.34 -7.43
C ILE A 28 -1.74 13.44 -7.31
N LEU A 29 -0.66 13.85 -7.98
CA LEU A 29 0.64 13.16 -7.89
C LEU A 29 1.15 13.05 -6.45
N LYS A 30 0.72 13.97 -5.59
CA LYS A 30 1.10 14.07 -4.18
C LYS A 30 0.41 13.01 -3.30
N GLY A 31 -0.69 12.39 -3.72
CA GLY A 31 -1.56 11.55 -2.89
C GLY A 31 -2.15 12.29 -1.68
N HIS A 32 -2.74 11.55 -0.76
CA HIS A 32 -3.34 12.08 0.47
C HIS A 32 -2.29 12.83 1.30
N PRO A 33 -2.60 14.07 1.77
CA PRO A 33 -1.63 14.92 2.45
C PRO A 33 -1.28 14.44 3.87
N THR A 34 -2.21 13.83 4.59
CA THR A 34 -2.06 13.46 6.01
C THR A 34 -1.69 12.00 6.24
N TRP A 35 -1.90 11.13 5.25
CA TRP A 35 -1.72 9.69 5.44
C TRP A 35 -0.24 9.32 5.51
N LYS A 36 0.04 8.46 6.47
CA LYS A 36 1.36 7.91 6.80
C LYS A 36 1.57 6.56 6.13
N VAL A 37 2.82 6.10 6.08
CA VAL A 37 3.16 4.77 5.55
C VAL A 37 3.21 3.77 6.70
N PHE A 38 2.33 2.79 6.65
CA PHE A 38 2.33 1.65 7.54
C PHE A 38 3.38 0.63 7.09
N MET A 39 4.33 0.35 7.97
CA MET A 39 5.44 -0.59 7.76
C MET A 39 5.46 -1.69 8.84
N GLY A 40 4.30 -1.98 9.44
CA GLY A 40 4.17 -3.05 10.44
C GLY A 40 4.11 -4.43 9.81
N ASN A 41 4.37 -5.46 10.60
CA ASN A 41 4.10 -6.83 10.16
C ASN A 41 2.59 -7.05 10.15
N VAL A 42 2.09 -7.65 9.07
CA VAL A 42 0.69 -8.05 8.92
C VAL A 42 0.74 -9.53 8.64
N ASP A 43 0.04 -10.31 9.47
CA ASP A 43 -0.09 -11.73 9.25
C ASP A 43 -1.02 -12.00 8.07
N PHE A 44 -0.84 -13.14 7.40
CA PHE A 44 -1.73 -13.52 6.31
C PHE A 44 -3.12 -13.91 6.81
N SER A 45 -3.26 -14.32 8.08
CA SER A 45 -4.53 -14.62 8.74
C SER A 45 -5.05 -13.40 9.51
N ILE A 46 -5.51 -12.37 8.79
CA ILE A 46 -6.01 -11.14 9.43
C ILE A 46 -7.39 -11.40 10.05
N GLU A 47 -7.49 -11.22 11.36
CA GLU A 47 -8.78 -11.16 12.06
C GLU A 47 -9.28 -9.70 12.10
N ARG A 48 -10.40 -9.42 11.42
CA ARG A 48 -11.02 -8.08 11.41
C ARG A 48 -11.42 -7.65 12.83
N GLY A 49 -11.10 -6.43 13.22
CA GLY A 49 -11.34 -5.86 14.54
C GLY A 49 -10.31 -6.25 15.60
N SER A 50 -9.31 -7.07 15.24
CA SER A 50 -8.20 -7.41 16.14
C SER A 50 -7.18 -6.28 16.22
N LYS A 51 -6.27 -6.35 17.20
CA LYS A 51 -5.15 -5.39 17.31
C LYS A 51 -4.08 -5.58 16.23
N ASP A 52 -4.10 -6.74 15.57
CA ASP A 52 -3.15 -7.12 14.54
C ASP A 52 -3.63 -6.71 13.13
N GLU A 53 -4.86 -6.17 13.04
CA GLU A 53 -5.37 -5.56 11.83
C GLU A 53 -4.53 -4.33 11.42
N PRO A 54 -4.14 -4.22 10.14
CA PRO A 54 -3.48 -3.02 9.66
C PRO A 54 -4.42 -1.81 9.77
N PRO A 55 -3.90 -0.62 10.14
CA PRO A 55 -4.70 0.59 10.26
C PRO A 55 -5.35 0.95 8.91
N HIS A 56 -6.55 1.51 8.96
CA HIS A 56 -7.29 1.96 7.79
C HIS A 56 -6.85 3.38 7.39
N TYR A 57 -7.09 3.72 6.13
CA TYR A 57 -6.82 5.07 5.59
C TYR A 57 -5.34 5.46 5.71
N VAL A 58 -4.44 4.51 5.43
CA VAL A 58 -3.00 4.72 5.39
C VAL A 58 -2.41 4.24 4.07
N TYR A 59 -1.13 4.52 3.85
CA TYR A 59 -0.37 3.86 2.79
C TYR A 59 0.24 2.57 3.30
N LEU A 60 -0.10 1.42 2.72
CA LEU A 60 0.57 0.17 3.07
C LEU A 60 1.94 0.09 2.40
N ASP A 61 2.97 -0.38 3.11
CA ASP A 61 4.21 -0.78 2.44
C ASP A 61 4.00 -2.02 1.55
N ASP A 62 4.98 -2.36 0.73
CA ASP A 62 4.82 -3.46 -0.23
C ASP A 62 4.59 -4.80 0.48
N ARG A 63 5.28 -5.05 1.61
CA ARG A 63 5.05 -6.23 2.45
C ARG A 63 3.65 -6.29 3.03
N ALA A 64 3.18 -5.24 3.70
CA ALA A 64 1.85 -5.20 4.30
C ALA A 64 0.74 -5.25 3.23
N CYS A 65 0.93 -4.59 2.09
CA CYS A 65 -0.01 -4.65 0.98
C CYS A 65 -0.13 -6.07 0.42
N TYR A 66 0.98 -6.77 0.26
CA TYR A 66 0.97 -8.17 -0.17
C TYR A 66 0.25 -9.07 0.84
N ALA A 67 0.52 -8.90 2.15
CA ALA A 67 -0.15 -9.64 3.21
C ALA A 67 -1.68 -9.43 3.19
N VAL A 68 -2.13 -8.17 3.14
CA VAL A 68 -3.56 -7.82 3.02
C VAL A 68 -4.18 -8.43 1.77
N TYR A 69 -3.50 -8.32 0.61
CA TYR A 69 -3.99 -8.87 -0.65
C TYR A 69 -4.16 -10.40 -0.63
N CYS A 70 -3.23 -11.10 0.01
CA CYS A 70 -3.22 -12.55 0.13
C CYS A 70 -4.17 -13.07 1.22
N SER A 71 -4.42 -12.28 2.27
CA SER A 71 -5.26 -12.70 3.40
C SER A 71 -6.70 -13.04 3.03
N LYS A 72 -7.24 -12.39 1.97
CA LYS A 72 -8.66 -12.46 1.58
C LYS A 72 -9.64 -12.14 2.72
N ALA A 73 -9.17 -11.49 3.80
CA ALA A 73 -10.00 -11.13 4.95
C ALA A 73 -11.00 -9.99 4.64
N TYR A 74 -10.73 -9.20 3.59
CA TYR A 74 -11.51 -8.03 3.20
C TYR A 74 -12.25 -8.25 1.88
N SER A 75 -13.46 -7.71 1.78
CA SER A 75 -14.17 -7.62 0.50
C SER A 75 -13.47 -6.65 -0.46
N HIS A 76 -13.79 -6.72 -1.74
CA HIS A 76 -13.23 -5.77 -2.72
C HIS A 76 -13.57 -4.32 -2.40
N ASP A 77 -14.77 -4.07 -1.87
CA ASP A 77 -15.22 -2.74 -1.46
C ASP A 77 -14.51 -2.28 -0.18
N ASP A 78 -14.29 -3.17 0.79
CA ASP A 78 -13.48 -2.88 1.99
C ASP A 78 -12.06 -2.46 1.59
N LEU A 79 -11.41 -3.22 0.71
CA LEU A 79 -10.04 -2.93 0.25
C LEU A 79 -9.94 -1.57 -0.44
N HIS A 80 -10.90 -1.26 -1.31
CA HIS A 80 -10.97 0.03 -1.99
C HIS A 80 -11.28 1.17 -1.03
N THR A 81 -12.08 0.93 0.01
CA THR A 81 -12.48 1.95 0.98
C THR A 81 -11.35 2.28 1.95
N PHE A 82 -10.72 1.26 2.54
CA PHE A 82 -9.68 1.44 3.56
C PHE A 82 -8.32 1.80 2.96
N TRP A 83 -7.97 1.26 1.78
CA TRP A 83 -6.69 1.52 1.13
C TRP A 83 -6.85 1.84 -0.39
N PRO A 84 -7.55 2.93 -0.75
CA PRO A 84 -7.83 3.34 -2.13
C PRO A 84 -6.57 3.67 -2.98
N PHE A 85 -5.43 3.87 -2.32
CA PHE A 85 -4.14 4.10 -2.98
C PHE A 85 -3.33 2.81 -3.21
N ASP A 86 -3.77 1.69 -2.65
CA ASP A 86 -3.17 0.37 -2.79
C ASP A 86 -4.02 -0.53 -3.70
N PHE A 87 -5.34 -0.50 -3.53
CA PHE A 87 -6.28 -1.37 -4.23
C PHE A 87 -7.22 -0.60 -5.17
N SER A 88 -7.71 -1.31 -6.19
CA SER A 88 -8.79 -0.85 -7.06
C SER A 88 -10.16 -1.26 -6.51
N THR A 89 -11.24 -0.73 -7.09
CA THR A 89 -12.62 -1.15 -6.81
C THR A 89 -12.88 -2.63 -7.03
N GLN A 90 -12.00 -3.32 -7.75
CA GLN A 90 -12.09 -4.76 -8.01
C GLN A 90 -11.28 -5.60 -7.01
N GLY A 91 -10.73 -4.99 -5.96
CA GLY A 91 -9.87 -5.67 -4.98
C GLY A 91 -8.50 -6.10 -5.51
N THR A 92 -8.11 -5.65 -6.70
CA THR A 92 -6.77 -5.91 -7.28
C THR A 92 -5.81 -4.79 -6.98
N ILE A 93 -4.50 -5.07 -7.04
CA ILE A 93 -3.45 -4.05 -6.86
C ILE A 93 -3.62 -2.94 -7.92
N LYS A 94 -3.59 -1.70 -7.46
CA LYS A 94 -3.76 -0.52 -8.32
C LYS A 94 -2.57 -0.40 -9.27
N GLN A 95 -2.84 -0.28 -10.57
CA GLN A 95 -1.80 -0.20 -11.61
C GLN A 95 -0.81 0.98 -11.42
N GLY A 96 -1.29 2.10 -10.87
CA GLY A 96 -0.48 3.28 -10.56
C GLY A 96 0.18 3.27 -9.18
N ARG A 97 0.08 2.16 -8.44
CA ARG A 97 0.70 2.01 -7.12
C ARG A 97 2.22 2.14 -7.27
N LYS A 98 2.83 2.94 -6.40
CA LYS A 98 4.30 3.06 -6.33
C LYS A 98 4.80 2.16 -5.22
N ASN A 99 5.83 1.36 -5.51
CA ASN A 99 6.55 0.57 -4.52
C ASN A 99 7.06 1.46 -3.38
N ARG A 100 6.93 0.99 -2.14
CA ARG A 100 7.27 1.76 -0.93
C ARG A 100 7.58 0.83 0.25
N GLY A 101 8.46 1.28 1.14
CA GLY A 101 8.82 0.57 2.37
C GLY A 101 9.50 -0.78 2.12
N ARG A 102 9.10 -1.84 2.83
CA ARG A 102 9.78 -3.13 2.80
C ARG A 102 9.31 -3.98 1.62
N LYS A 103 10.25 -4.73 1.04
CA LYS A 103 9.99 -5.78 0.04
C LYS A 103 9.04 -6.83 0.59
N ALA A 104 8.18 -7.36 -0.27
CA ALA A 104 7.46 -8.59 0.02
C ALA A 104 8.19 -9.75 -0.66
N TYR A 105 8.48 -10.79 0.12
CA TYR A 105 9.06 -12.03 -0.38
C TYR A 105 7.98 -13.12 -0.38
N LEU A 106 8.11 -14.09 -1.28
CA LEU A 106 7.22 -15.25 -1.34
C LEU A 106 7.38 -16.17 -0.14
N ASP A 107 8.59 -16.20 0.42
CA ASP A 107 8.99 -17.10 1.50
C ASP A 107 10.00 -16.42 2.45
N ASP A 108 10.28 -17.10 3.56
CA ASP A 108 11.25 -16.64 4.56
C ASP A 108 12.71 -16.74 4.05
N SER A 109 12.95 -17.45 2.95
CA SER A 109 14.26 -17.53 2.31
C SER A 109 14.68 -16.20 1.65
N CYS A 110 13.73 -15.29 1.45
CA CYS A 110 13.93 -14.00 0.81
C CYS A 110 14.54 -14.10 -0.60
N ALA A 111 14.41 -15.27 -1.26
CA ALA A 111 14.99 -15.52 -2.56
C ALA A 111 14.17 -14.87 -3.69
N GLU A 112 12.84 -14.92 -3.58
CA GLU A 112 11.94 -14.44 -4.62
C GLU A 112 11.02 -13.32 -4.14
N ILE A 113 10.95 -12.24 -4.93
CA ILE A 113 10.06 -11.11 -4.66
C ILE A 113 8.64 -11.52 -5.03
N ALA A 114 7.70 -11.24 -4.13
CA ALA A 114 6.29 -11.50 -4.38
C ALA A 114 5.78 -10.65 -5.55
N ARG A 115 4.82 -11.21 -6.29
CA ARG A 115 4.18 -10.55 -7.43
C ARG A 115 2.67 -10.73 -7.38
N ALA A 116 1.93 -9.71 -7.81
CA ALA A 116 0.49 -9.79 -7.96
C ALA A 116 0.06 -9.43 -9.40
N PRO A 117 -0.97 -10.09 -9.95
CA PRO A 117 -1.46 -9.76 -11.28
C PRO A 117 -2.10 -8.36 -11.28
N LEU A 118 -1.77 -7.56 -12.29
CA LEU A 118 -2.46 -6.31 -12.57
C LEU A 118 -3.66 -6.58 -13.48
N ARG A 119 -4.66 -5.68 -13.44
CA ARG A 119 -5.84 -5.77 -14.31
C ARG A 119 -5.48 -5.86 -15.80
N SER A 120 -4.41 -5.18 -16.23
CA SER A 120 -3.93 -5.27 -17.61
C SER A 120 -3.38 -6.67 -17.89
N LYS A 121 -3.91 -7.33 -18.92
CA LYS A 121 -3.51 -8.69 -19.33
C LYS A 121 -1.98 -8.79 -19.45
N GLY A 122 -1.40 -9.78 -18.75
CA GLY A 122 0.03 -10.09 -18.79
C GLY A 122 0.94 -9.13 -18.01
N LYS A 123 0.38 -8.14 -17.28
CA LYS A 123 1.17 -7.26 -16.42
C LYS A 123 1.13 -7.73 -14.98
N TRP A 124 2.28 -7.63 -14.31
CA TRP A 124 2.48 -7.99 -12.92
C TRP A 124 2.98 -6.80 -12.13
N TYR A 125 2.64 -6.76 -10.85
CA TYR A 125 3.15 -5.82 -9.89
C TYR A 125 4.18 -6.53 -9.02
N ASP A 126 5.43 -6.06 -9.07
CA ASP A 126 6.51 -6.61 -8.26
C ASP A 126 6.65 -5.80 -6.97
N PHE A 127 6.54 -6.46 -5.82
CA PHE A 127 6.60 -5.85 -4.49
C PHE A 127 8.04 -5.57 -4.04
N THR A 128 8.75 -4.71 -4.78
CA THR A 128 10.20 -4.50 -4.62
C THR A 128 10.59 -3.56 -3.49
N GLY A 129 9.64 -3.00 -2.74
CA GLY A 129 9.90 -2.02 -1.69
C GLY A 129 10.43 -0.68 -2.24
N ASP A 130 10.87 0.19 -1.33
CA ASP A 130 11.42 1.48 -1.72
C ASP A 130 12.73 1.31 -2.52
N PRO A 131 12.91 1.99 -3.67
CA PRO A 131 14.20 1.96 -4.37
C PRO A 131 15.26 2.58 -3.46
N LYS A 132 16.33 1.83 -3.17
CA LYS A 132 17.40 2.24 -2.24
C LYS A 132 18.04 3.59 -2.61
N VAL A 133 18.02 3.99 -3.89
CA VAL A 133 18.50 5.28 -4.37
C VAL A 133 17.70 5.64 -5.61
N THR A 134 17.01 6.78 -5.61
CA THR A 134 16.84 7.53 -6.85
C THR A 134 17.52 8.85 -6.63
N GLU A 135 18.70 9.03 -7.22
CA GLU A 135 19.27 10.37 -7.39
C GLU A 135 18.16 11.30 -7.86
N TYR A 136 17.92 12.35 -7.09
CA TYR A 136 16.98 13.38 -7.47
C TYR A 136 17.50 14.05 -8.74
N ARG A 137 16.95 13.68 -9.89
CA ARG A 137 17.09 14.49 -11.12
C ARG A 137 15.96 15.51 -11.11
N PRO A 138 16.23 16.81 -10.87
CA PRO A 138 15.22 17.84 -11.06
C PRO A 138 14.78 17.79 -12.52
N VAL A 139 13.48 17.61 -12.74
CA VAL A 139 12.87 17.92 -14.04
C VAL A 139 12.92 19.45 -14.10
N ARG A 140 13.68 20.00 -15.06
CA ARG A 140 13.88 21.45 -15.20
C ARG A 140 12.51 22.17 -15.36
N PRO A 141 12.42 23.45 -14.95
CA PRO A 141 11.18 24.22 -14.94
C PRO A 141 10.50 24.31 -16.30
#